data_AF-A0A7S2CNG9-F1
#
_entry.id   AF-A0A7S2CNG9-F1
#
_cell.length_a   1.000
_cell.length_b   1.000
_cell.length_c   1.000
_cell.angle_alpha   90.00
_cell.angle_beta   90.00
_cell.angle_gamma   90.00
#
_symmetry.space_group_name_H-M   'P 1'
#
loop_
_entity.id
_entity.type
_entity.pdbx_description
1 polymer ?
#
loop_
_entity_poly.entity_id
_entity_poly.type
_entity_poly.pdbx_seq_one_letter_code
_entity_poly.pdbx_strand_id
1 'polypeptide(L)'
;AAQIDRQWVEMQQHREQMRKTGAAQTSCTGHAVVVFKRMEYAAKCVRHFGAIRQHERSRSVGVGTVDFRQLYFRTHKLEVTRAPEPSDIVWGNLRYSSLQKRTQQIKTTLIIMLISCCSTVFIVIATFFATMRSEGIITTLWSTPVIIGSNVAIFIAVPQLALNMERSHTRSSQHQHMLIKMVCFQLLNTVIATVAFLFIQWSPPPADHQNMSTCPVPNFPPPDWSEVSCFEPRLDYLNFLPACVNHWYVTGAAVLINVVVGDLTAILFLIEFIRPDKWIIRYLIAPKAPTQAEMNQIWAMDSEFYLPFRYQLGLKHICIAFTFCPAMPILLPAAAIIMFLSFWVDRYNLLRVFKPPPRTTDRTVTMSVLYMLPIAVFGHILFAMFFYSKQANQPVPVAYYAALTFLAAFVVVRINAELKRQSQNFRSEAYAAEDGHEMEEASSASRPSTELRHHLENIEMYVPPLAHTLLKHIYATSAANSDPSSRAVSCAHACPMAGGGCKLRSGT
;
A
#
# COMPACT_ATOMS: atom_id res chain seq x y z
N ALA A 1 -49.12 -8.54 -9.44
CA ALA A 1 -49.63 -7.50 -10.36
C ALA A 1 -49.00 -6.15 -10.06
N ALA A 2 -49.35 -5.48 -8.96
CA ALA A 2 -48.88 -4.11 -8.65
C ALA A 2 -47.35 -3.90 -8.63
N GLN A 3 -46.57 -4.90 -8.20
CA GLN A 3 -45.09 -4.80 -8.21
C GLN A 3 -44.49 -4.93 -9.62
N ILE A 4 -45.10 -5.74 -10.47
CA ILE A 4 -44.70 -5.89 -11.88
C ILE A 4 -45.03 -4.61 -12.63
N ASP A 5 -46.21 -4.02 -12.39
CA ASP A 5 -46.59 -2.74 -12.99
C ASP A 5 -45.64 -1.60 -12.58
N ARG A 6 -45.21 -1.56 -11.30
CA ARG A 6 -44.20 -0.58 -10.85
C ARG A 6 -42.86 -0.74 -11.57
N GLN A 7 -42.35 -1.97 -11.69
CA GLN A 7 -41.09 -2.23 -12.41
C GLN A 7 -41.22 -1.89 -13.90
N TRP A 8 -42.39 -2.14 -14.49
CA TRP A 8 -42.65 -1.80 -15.89
C TRP A 8 -42.67 -0.29 -16.12
N VAL A 9 -43.28 0.45 -15.19
CA VAL A 9 -43.27 1.92 -15.18
C VAL A 9 -41.85 2.46 -14.98
N GLU A 10 -41.06 1.91 -14.07
CA GLU A 10 -39.64 2.29 -13.89
C GLU A 10 -38.80 2.01 -15.14
N MET A 11 -39.01 0.86 -15.78
CA MET A 11 -38.29 0.50 -17.01
C MET A 11 -38.68 1.43 -18.18
N GLN A 12 -39.97 1.79 -18.28
CA GLN A 12 -40.46 2.78 -19.24
C GLN A 12 -39.85 4.17 -18.96
N GLN A 13 -39.80 4.59 -17.70
CA GLN A 13 -39.15 5.84 -17.29
C GLN A 13 -37.66 5.85 -17.65
N HIS A 14 -36.93 4.76 -17.39
CA HIS A 14 -35.53 4.63 -17.77
C HIS A 14 -35.36 4.67 -19.30
N ARG A 15 -36.24 4.01 -20.07
CA ARG A 15 -36.24 4.10 -21.55
C ARG A 15 -36.50 5.52 -22.04
N GLU A 16 -37.50 6.19 -21.49
CA GLU A 16 -37.84 7.58 -21.84
C GLU A 16 -36.68 8.52 -21.48
N GLN A 17 -36.04 8.31 -20.33
CA GLN A 17 -34.88 9.05 -19.87
C GLN A 17 -33.68 8.79 -20.77
N MET A 18 -33.41 7.54 -21.18
CA MET A 18 -32.39 7.23 -22.18
C MET A 18 -32.69 7.88 -23.53
N ARG A 19 -33.96 7.91 -23.96
CA ARG A 19 -34.38 8.57 -25.21
C ARG A 19 -34.18 10.08 -25.14
N LYS A 20 -34.55 10.72 -24.03
CA LYS A 20 -34.31 12.15 -23.77
C LYS A 20 -32.83 12.49 -23.66
N THR A 21 -32.03 11.63 -23.06
CA THR A 21 -30.58 11.81 -22.92
C THR A 21 -29.86 11.57 -24.26
N GLY A 22 -30.35 10.63 -25.07
CA GLY A 22 -29.90 10.43 -26.45
C GLY A 22 -30.28 11.57 -27.40
N ALA A 23 -31.38 12.28 -27.13
CA ALA A 23 -31.80 13.48 -27.86
C ALA A 23 -31.13 14.78 -27.36
N ALA A 24 -30.52 14.77 -26.17
CA ALA A 24 -29.78 15.91 -25.65
C ALA A 24 -28.45 16.09 -26.40
N GLN A 25 -28.04 17.33 -26.61
CA GLN A 25 -26.77 17.66 -27.25
C GLN A 25 -25.62 17.18 -26.35
N THR A 26 -25.05 16.03 -26.67
CA THR A 26 -23.99 15.40 -25.87
C THR A 26 -22.67 16.12 -26.10
N SER A 27 -22.04 16.59 -25.03
CA SER A 27 -20.66 17.07 -25.10
C SER A 27 -19.72 15.86 -25.07
N CYS A 28 -18.91 15.71 -26.11
CA CYS A 28 -17.90 14.66 -26.15
C CYS A 28 -16.86 14.91 -25.03
N THR A 29 -16.64 13.92 -24.18
CA THR A 29 -15.64 13.98 -23.09
C THR A 29 -14.20 13.91 -23.59
N GLY A 30 -13.98 13.76 -24.90
CA GLY A 30 -12.67 13.54 -25.50
C GLY A 30 -12.11 12.12 -25.29
N HIS A 31 -12.91 11.20 -24.74
CA HIS A 31 -12.54 9.80 -24.54
C HIS A 31 -13.34 8.89 -25.48
N ALA A 32 -12.70 7.85 -26.00
CA ALA A 32 -13.33 6.83 -26.83
C ALA A 32 -12.81 5.44 -26.43
N VAL A 33 -13.70 4.45 -26.43
CA VAL A 33 -13.34 3.04 -26.22
C VAL A 33 -13.43 2.35 -27.59
N VAL A 34 -12.32 1.77 -28.03
CA VAL A 34 -12.23 1.04 -29.30
C VAL A 34 -12.17 -0.45 -28.99
N VAL A 35 -13.09 -1.21 -29.58
CA VAL A 35 -13.17 -2.66 -29.41
C VAL A 35 -12.70 -3.33 -30.69
N PHE A 36 -11.83 -4.32 -30.53
CA PHE A 36 -11.29 -5.12 -31.63
C PHE A 36 -11.90 -6.51 -31.60
N LYS A 37 -12.01 -7.16 -32.77
CA LYS A 37 -12.50 -8.55 -32.86
C LYS A 37 -11.56 -9.55 -32.21
N ARG A 38 -10.26 -9.27 -32.18
CA ARG A 38 -9.22 -10.11 -31.57
C ARG A 38 -8.39 -9.30 -30.58
N MET A 39 -7.93 -9.96 -29.52
CA MET A 39 -7.09 -9.35 -28.48
C MET A 39 -5.74 -8.89 -29.05
N GLU A 40 -5.19 -9.64 -29.99
CA GLU A 40 -3.95 -9.30 -30.72
C GLU A 40 -4.03 -7.95 -31.41
N TYR A 41 -5.13 -7.64 -32.12
CA TYR A 41 -5.28 -6.36 -32.80
C TYR A 41 -5.36 -5.18 -31.82
N ALA A 42 -5.99 -5.37 -30.67
CA ALA A 42 -6.00 -4.37 -29.62
C ALA A 42 -4.59 -4.13 -29.07
N ALA A 43 -3.84 -5.21 -28.81
CA ALA A 43 -2.45 -5.14 -28.35
C ALA A 43 -1.55 -4.45 -29.38
N LYS A 44 -1.61 -4.85 -30.66
CA LYS A 44 -0.88 -4.23 -31.78
C LYS A 44 -1.18 -2.73 -31.89
N CYS A 45 -2.45 -2.32 -31.76
CA CYS A 45 -2.83 -0.90 -31.79
C CYS A 45 -2.20 -0.11 -30.63
N VAL A 46 -2.35 -0.57 -29.38
CA VAL A 46 -1.78 0.11 -28.21
C VAL A 46 -0.26 0.18 -28.30
N ARG A 47 0.36 -0.89 -28.79
CA ARG A 47 1.80 -0.97 -29.04
C ARG A 47 2.24 0.06 -30.09
N HIS A 48 1.65 0.04 -31.29
CA HIS A 48 1.94 0.97 -32.39
C HIS A 48 1.96 2.43 -31.93
N PHE A 49 0.86 2.91 -31.32
CA PHE A 49 0.79 4.27 -30.80
C PHE A 49 1.79 4.55 -29.67
N GLY A 50 2.13 3.53 -28.88
CA GLY A 50 3.20 3.59 -27.89
C GLY A 50 4.59 3.80 -28.50
N ALA A 51 4.90 3.13 -29.62
CA ALA A 51 6.16 3.27 -30.34
C ALA A 51 6.32 4.67 -30.95
N ILE A 52 5.28 5.17 -31.63
CA ILE A 52 5.33 6.52 -32.22
C ILE A 52 5.56 7.59 -31.13
N ARG A 53 4.87 7.48 -29.99
CA ARG A 53 5.03 8.40 -28.86
C ARG A 53 6.44 8.36 -28.25
N GLN A 54 7.11 7.21 -28.30
CA GLN A 54 8.48 7.06 -27.81
C GLN A 54 9.48 7.71 -28.76
N HIS A 55 9.32 7.49 -30.08
CA HIS A 55 10.16 8.15 -31.09
C HIS A 55 10.07 9.69 -30.96
N GLU A 56 8.86 10.23 -30.80
CA GLU A 56 8.63 11.66 -30.57
C GLU A 56 9.40 12.19 -29.35
N ARG A 57 9.41 11.45 -28.23
CA ARG A 57 10.14 11.83 -27.01
C ARG A 57 11.65 11.72 -27.14
N SER A 58 12.15 10.74 -27.90
CA SER A 58 13.59 10.50 -28.06
C SER A 58 14.28 11.48 -29.00
N ARG A 59 13.52 12.26 -29.80
CA ARG A 59 14.05 13.15 -30.85
C ARG A 59 15.11 12.46 -31.75
N SER A 60 15.11 11.13 -31.85
CA SER A 60 16.09 10.43 -32.68
C SER A 60 15.77 10.69 -34.15
N VAL A 61 16.67 11.41 -34.83
CA VAL A 61 16.56 11.83 -36.24
C VAL A 61 16.78 10.65 -37.23
N GLY A 62 16.96 9.43 -36.75
CA GLY A 62 17.16 8.25 -37.59
C GLY A 62 16.01 7.26 -37.45
N VAL A 63 15.13 7.22 -38.46
CA VAL A 63 14.49 6.05 -39.13
C VAL A 63 13.23 6.60 -39.82
N GLY A 64 13.28 6.67 -41.15
CA GLY A 64 12.34 7.40 -42.00
C GLY A 64 11.00 6.71 -42.26
N THR A 65 10.32 6.14 -41.26
CA THR A 65 9.05 5.41 -41.51
C THR A 65 7.90 5.71 -40.53
N VAL A 66 8.11 6.53 -39.51
CA VAL A 66 7.08 6.75 -38.48
C VAL A 66 6.33 8.06 -38.71
N ASP A 67 5.10 7.99 -39.22
CA ASP A 67 4.25 9.17 -39.44
C ASP A 67 3.66 9.69 -38.11
N PHE A 68 4.28 10.73 -37.56
CA PHE A 68 3.81 11.39 -36.33
C PHE A 68 2.41 12.01 -36.46
N ARG A 69 1.91 12.26 -37.67
CA ARG A 69 0.56 12.79 -37.87
C ARG A 69 -0.50 11.83 -37.35
N GLN A 70 -0.21 10.53 -37.33
CA GLN A 70 -1.10 9.52 -36.76
C GLN A 70 -1.37 9.74 -35.26
N LEU A 71 -0.46 10.39 -34.52
CA LEU A 71 -0.68 10.74 -33.10
C LEU A 71 -1.68 11.87 -32.89
N TYR A 72 -2.08 12.58 -33.94
CA TYR A 72 -2.93 13.74 -33.84
C TYR A 72 -4.27 13.45 -34.52
N PHE A 73 -5.34 13.53 -33.75
CA PHE A 73 -6.67 13.63 -34.32
C PHE A 73 -7.03 15.11 -34.46
N ARG A 74 -6.99 15.61 -35.70
CA ARG A 74 -7.09 17.04 -36.01
C ARG A 74 -5.97 17.83 -35.32
N THR A 75 -6.28 18.56 -34.26
CA THR A 75 -5.35 19.36 -33.46
C THR A 75 -5.02 18.72 -32.11
N HIS A 76 -5.70 17.63 -31.75
CA HIS A 76 -5.60 17.02 -30.42
C HIS A 76 -4.70 15.79 -30.46
N LYS A 77 -3.74 15.75 -29.55
CA LYS A 77 -2.84 14.62 -29.39
C LYS A 77 -3.58 13.44 -28.74
N LEU A 78 -3.55 12.29 -29.40
CA LEU A 78 -4.18 11.06 -28.94
C LEU A 78 -3.37 10.40 -27.81
N GLU A 79 -4.11 9.89 -26.82
CA GLU A 79 -3.58 9.01 -25.79
C GLU A 79 -4.25 7.65 -25.88
N VAL A 80 -3.55 6.72 -26.54
CA VAL A 80 -4.00 5.34 -26.69
C VAL A 80 -3.36 4.50 -25.59
N THR A 81 -4.20 3.90 -24.75
CA THR A 81 -3.79 3.00 -23.67
C THR A 81 -4.75 1.81 -23.63
N ARG A 82 -4.32 0.69 -23.05
CA ARG A 82 -5.22 -0.46 -22.81
C ARG A 82 -6.34 0.00 -21.89
N ALA A 83 -7.58 -0.15 -22.35
CA ALA A 83 -8.74 0.18 -21.54
C ALA A 83 -8.77 -0.73 -20.30
N PRO A 84 -8.99 -0.18 -19.09
CA PRO A 84 -9.24 -1.00 -17.92
C PRO A 84 -10.62 -1.67 -18.02
N GLU A 85 -10.88 -2.63 -17.14
CA GLU A 85 -12.19 -3.29 -17.06
C GLU A 85 -13.32 -2.25 -16.96
N PRO A 86 -14.48 -2.45 -17.62
CA PRO A 86 -15.57 -1.48 -17.61
C PRO A 86 -16.07 -1.09 -16.21
N SER A 87 -15.92 -2.02 -15.27
CA SER A 87 -16.29 -1.84 -13.87
C SER A 87 -15.27 -1.01 -13.07
N ASP A 88 -14.03 -0.87 -13.56
CA ASP A 88 -12.97 -0.03 -13.00
C ASP A 88 -13.04 1.43 -13.48
N ILE A 89 -13.72 1.68 -14.60
CA ILE A 89 -13.90 3.02 -15.16
C ILE A 89 -14.96 3.78 -14.35
N VAL A 90 -14.60 4.96 -13.86
CA VAL A 90 -15.53 5.88 -13.21
C VAL A 90 -16.10 6.83 -14.27
N TRP A 91 -17.15 6.38 -14.96
CA TRP A 91 -17.75 7.09 -16.10
C TRP A 91 -18.08 8.55 -15.82
N GLY A 92 -18.65 8.85 -14.65
CA GLY A 92 -18.98 10.22 -14.23
C GLY A 92 -17.78 11.16 -14.09
N ASN A 93 -16.56 10.62 -13.94
CA ASN A 93 -15.33 11.40 -13.81
C ASN A 93 -14.62 11.65 -15.15
N LEU A 94 -15.01 10.98 -16.25
CA LEU A 94 -14.38 11.17 -17.56
C LEU A 94 -14.58 12.59 -18.14
N ARG A 95 -15.57 13.32 -17.64
CA ARG A 95 -15.81 14.73 -17.99
C ARG A 95 -14.71 15.69 -17.49
N TYR A 96 -13.91 15.27 -16.50
CA TYR A 96 -12.87 16.12 -15.93
C TYR A 96 -11.55 15.96 -16.68
N SER A 97 -10.88 17.07 -16.94
CA SER A 97 -9.57 17.07 -17.57
C SER A 97 -8.46 16.57 -16.63
N SER A 98 -7.34 16.12 -17.20
CA SER A 98 -6.18 15.66 -16.43
C SER A 98 -5.61 16.72 -15.48
N LEU A 99 -5.69 18.00 -15.86
CA LEU A 99 -5.26 19.11 -15.00
C LEU A 99 -6.20 19.24 -13.79
N GLN A 100 -7.51 19.21 -14.00
CA GLN A 100 -8.49 19.23 -12.91
C GLN A 100 -8.29 18.04 -11.97
N LYS A 101 -8.08 16.83 -12.50
CA LYS A 101 -7.75 15.64 -11.70
C LYS A 101 -6.51 15.89 -10.83
N ARG A 102 -5.42 16.39 -11.40
CA ARG A 102 -4.18 16.68 -10.66
C ARG A 102 -4.40 17.74 -9.58
N THR A 103 -5.13 18.80 -9.87
CA THR A 103 -5.45 19.85 -8.88
C THR A 103 -6.28 19.30 -7.72
N GLN A 104 -7.30 18.46 -8.00
CA GLN A 104 -8.07 17.81 -6.93
C GLN A 104 -7.19 16.90 -6.07
N GLN A 105 -6.31 16.11 -6.69
CA GLN A 105 -5.38 15.24 -5.96
C GLN A 105 -4.39 16.00 -5.08
N ILE A 106 -3.83 17.12 -5.56
CA ILE A 106 -2.96 17.99 -4.75
C ILE A 106 -3.74 18.58 -3.58
N LYS A 107 -4.93 19.12 -3.84
CA LYS A 107 -5.80 19.67 -2.80
C LYS A 107 -6.12 18.64 -1.71
N THR A 108 -6.53 17.42 -2.07
CA THR A 108 -6.83 16.39 -1.07
C THR A 108 -5.58 15.98 -0.29
N THR A 109 -4.42 15.90 -0.95
CA THR A 109 -3.14 15.63 -0.28
C THR A 109 -2.77 16.72 0.72
N LEU A 110 -2.95 18.00 0.37
CA LEU A 110 -2.70 19.13 1.27
C LEU A 110 -3.63 19.12 2.49
N ILE A 111 -4.92 18.82 2.29
CA ILE A 111 -5.87 18.70 3.40
C ILE A 111 -5.45 17.57 4.36
N ILE A 112 -5.09 16.40 3.83
CA ILE A 112 -4.65 15.27 4.66
C ILE A 112 -3.34 15.60 5.37
N MET A 113 -2.42 16.32 4.73
CA MET A 113 -1.19 16.80 5.36
C MET A 113 -1.50 17.72 6.55
N LEU A 114 -2.44 18.66 6.41
CA LEU A 114 -2.86 19.53 7.52
C LEU A 114 -3.47 18.73 8.67
N ILE A 115 -4.37 17.79 8.36
CA ILE A 115 -4.95 16.87 9.36
C ILE A 115 -3.85 16.07 10.07
N SER A 116 -2.86 15.58 9.32
CA SER A 116 -1.72 14.84 9.87
C SER A 116 -0.90 15.70 10.83
N CYS A 117 -0.56 16.93 10.45
CA CYS A 117 0.19 17.85 11.32
C CYS A 117 -0.58 18.17 12.61
N CYS A 118 -1.88 18.48 12.51
CA CYS A 118 -2.73 18.72 13.68
C CYS A 118 -2.81 17.47 14.59
N SER A 119 -2.92 16.29 13.99
CA SER A 119 -2.92 15.01 14.71
C SER A 119 -1.60 14.80 15.47
N THR A 120 -0.46 15.07 14.82
CA THR A 120 0.87 14.97 15.43
C THR A 120 1.00 15.88 16.65
N VAL A 121 0.60 17.15 16.50
CA VAL A 121 0.62 18.13 17.59
C VAL A 121 -0.25 17.66 18.77
N PHE A 122 -1.46 17.16 18.48
CA PHE A 122 -2.36 16.66 19.53
C PHE A 122 -1.78 15.44 20.27
N ILE A 123 -1.16 14.50 19.55
CA ILE A 123 -0.48 13.34 20.15
C ILE A 123 0.65 13.79 21.08
N VAL A 124 1.50 14.72 20.62
CA VAL A 124 2.62 15.24 21.42
C VAL A 124 2.10 15.96 22.67
N ILE A 125 1.12 16.85 22.53
CA ILE A 125 0.52 17.58 23.66
C ILE A 125 -0.13 16.61 24.65
N ALA A 126 -0.92 15.65 24.18
CA ALA A 126 -1.60 14.69 25.06
C ALA A 126 -0.60 13.84 25.84
N THR A 127 0.45 13.37 25.19
CA THR A 127 1.51 12.58 25.83
C THR A 127 2.31 13.41 26.82
N PHE A 128 2.59 14.67 26.48
CA PHE A 128 3.26 15.61 27.39
C PHE A 128 2.45 15.81 28.68
N PHE A 129 1.15 16.10 28.58
CA PHE A 129 0.28 16.25 29.75
C PHE A 129 0.12 14.95 30.55
N ALA A 130 0.05 13.80 29.87
CA ALA A 130 -0.03 12.50 30.54
C ALA A 130 1.21 12.22 31.39
N THR A 131 2.38 12.62 30.89
CA THR A 131 3.67 12.44 31.58
C THR A 131 3.83 13.42 32.74
N MET A 132 3.44 14.69 32.56
CA MET A 132 3.56 15.74 33.57
C MET A 132 2.70 15.50 34.82
N ARG A 133 1.48 14.97 34.65
CA ARG A 133 0.50 14.89 35.74
C ARG A 133 0.78 13.78 36.75
N SER A 134 1.72 12.86 36.48
CA SER A 134 2.23 11.78 37.36
C SER A 134 1.20 10.88 38.09
N GLU A 135 -0.11 11.03 37.87
CA GLU A 135 -1.14 10.14 38.41
C GLU A 135 -1.37 8.95 37.46
N GLY A 136 -0.49 7.94 37.60
CA GLY A 136 -0.19 6.92 36.58
C GLY A 136 -1.36 6.25 35.85
N ILE A 137 -2.50 5.96 36.51
CA ILE A 137 -3.62 5.26 35.86
C ILE A 137 -4.58 6.24 35.19
N ILE A 138 -4.96 7.31 35.89
CA ILE A 138 -5.97 8.27 35.38
C ILE A 138 -5.44 8.99 34.15
N THR A 139 -4.14 9.32 34.11
CA THR A 139 -3.52 10.00 32.97
C THR A 139 -3.46 9.11 31.72
N THR A 140 -3.19 7.82 31.91
CA THR A 140 -3.14 6.83 30.81
C THR A 140 -4.52 6.57 30.22
N LEU A 141 -5.57 6.59 31.06
CA LEU A 141 -6.95 6.34 30.63
C LEU A 141 -7.51 7.37 29.65
N TRP A 142 -7.18 8.66 29.80
CA TRP A 142 -7.67 9.70 28.89
C TRP A 142 -6.74 9.94 27.70
N SER A 143 -5.42 9.81 27.88
CA SER A 143 -4.44 10.08 26.84
C SER A 143 -4.37 8.98 25.79
N THR A 144 -4.58 7.72 26.17
CA THR A 144 -4.52 6.58 25.23
C THR A 144 -5.64 6.66 24.17
N PRO A 145 -6.93 6.86 24.52
CA PRO A 145 -7.99 7.06 23.52
C PRO A 145 -7.75 8.27 22.61
N VAL A 146 -7.13 9.33 23.14
CA VAL A 146 -6.73 10.50 22.37
C VAL A 146 -5.68 10.12 21.31
N ILE A 147 -4.61 9.42 21.70
CA ILE A 147 -3.55 8.98 20.77
C ILE A 147 -4.15 8.06 19.70
N ILE A 148 -4.99 7.10 20.10
CA ILE A 148 -5.65 6.16 19.18
C ILE A 148 -6.57 6.93 18.23
N GLY A 149 -7.45 7.79 18.76
CA GLY A 149 -8.39 8.59 17.99
C GLY A 149 -7.70 9.50 16.98
N SER A 150 -6.61 10.15 17.37
CA SER A 150 -5.80 11.00 16.49
C SER A 150 -5.17 10.22 15.33
N ASN A 151 -4.75 8.98 15.54
CA ASN A 151 -4.24 8.13 14.47
C ASN A 151 -5.37 7.58 13.57
N VAL A 152 -6.50 7.21 14.17
CA VAL A 152 -7.69 6.73 13.44
C VAL A 152 -8.34 7.84 12.60
N ALA A 153 -8.20 9.12 12.99
CA ALA A 153 -8.73 10.25 12.23
C ALA A 153 -8.22 10.26 10.77
N ILE A 154 -6.93 10.00 10.54
CA ILE A 154 -6.36 9.92 9.19
C ILE A 154 -6.95 8.72 8.43
N PHE A 155 -7.11 7.57 9.10
CA PHE A 155 -7.70 6.37 8.53
C PHE A 155 -9.12 6.62 8.01
N ILE A 156 -9.93 7.41 8.73
CA ILE A 156 -11.31 7.75 8.36
C ILE A 156 -11.35 8.89 7.33
N ALA A 157 -10.48 9.90 7.44
CA ALA A 157 -10.52 11.08 6.59
C ALA A 157 -10.13 10.80 5.14
N VAL A 158 -9.09 9.99 4.90
CA VAL A 158 -8.56 9.77 3.54
C VAL A 158 -9.61 9.14 2.57
N PRO A 159 -10.34 8.07 2.92
CA PRO A 159 -11.39 7.50 2.06
C PRO A 159 -12.52 8.47 1.78
N GLN A 160 -12.98 9.18 2.81
CA GLN A 160 -14.07 10.15 2.68
C GLN A 160 -13.68 11.27 1.72
N LEU A 161 -12.45 11.75 1.83
CA LEU A 161 -11.91 12.76 0.93
C LEU A 161 -11.69 12.22 -0.48
N ALA A 162 -11.23 10.98 -0.60
CA ALA A 162 -11.04 10.31 -1.89
C ALA A 162 -12.37 10.14 -2.64
N LEU A 163 -13.44 9.74 -1.96
CA LEU A 163 -14.76 9.55 -2.55
C LEU A 163 -15.41 10.88 -2.98
N ASN A 164 -15.34 11.88 -2.12
CA ASN A 164 -16.10 13.12 -2.31
C ASN A 164 -15.38 14.13 -3.21
N MET A 165 -14.04 14.15 -3.17
CA MET A 165 -13.24 15.21 -3.81
C MET A 165 -12.35 14.71 -4.95
N GLU A 166 -11.85 13.48 -4.91
CA GLU A 166 -10.98 12.99 -5.98
C GLU A 166 -11.77 12.60 -7.23
N ARG A 167 -11.32 13.10 -8.38
CA ARG A 167 -11.93 12.87 -9.69
C ARG A 167 -11.05 11.96 -10.53
N SER A 168 -10.69 10.81 -9.98
CA SER A 168 -9.92 9.79 -10.70
C SER A 168 -10.79 9.11 -11.76
N HIS A 169 -10.22 8.86 -12.94
CA HIS A 169 -10.92 8.17 -14.04
C HIS A 169 -11.08 6.67 -13.80
N THR A 170 -10.20 6.06 -13.00
CA THR A 170 -10.24 4.64 -12.65
C THR A 170 -10.25 4.42 -11.13
N ARG A 171 -10.99 3.40 -10.68
CA ARG A 171 -11.08 3.01 -9.26
C ARG A 171 -9.74 2.48 -8.76
N SER A 172 -9.07 1.64 -9.54
CA SER A 172 -7.74 1.11 -9.21
C SER A 172 -6.71 2.21 -8.93
N SER A 173 -6.72 3.30 -9.73
CA SER A 173 -5.84 4.46 -9.47
C SER A 173 -6.23 5.22 -8.21
N GLN A 174 -7.53 5.36 -7.93
CA GLN A 174 -8.02 6.00 -6.71
C GLN A 174 -7.58 5.20 -5.47
N HIS A 175 -7.74 3.88 -5.51
CA HIS A 175 -7.33 2.97 -4.44
C HIS A 175 -5.83 3.03 -4.17
N GLN A 176 -5.01 3.12 -5.22
CA GLN A 176 -3.57 3.29 -5.08
C GLN A 176 -3.21 4.62 -4.39
N HIS A 177 -3.82 5.74 -4.81
CA HIS A 177 -3.57 7.03 -4.17
C HIS A 177 -4.04 7.05 -2.71
N MET A 178 -5.17 6.41 -2.42
CA MET A 178 -5.69 6.26 -1.06
C MET A 178 -4.72 5.49 -0.17
N LEU A 179 -4.23 4.34 -0.64
CA LEU A 179 -3.23 3.53 0.06
C LEU A 179 -1.96 4.33 0.34
N ILE A 180 -1.38 4.97 -0.68
CA ILE A 180 -0.12 5.73 -0.54
C ILE A 180 -0.29 6.86 0.48
N LYS A 181 -1.40 7.61 0.40
CA LYS A 181 -1.68 8.70 1.35
C LYS A 181 -1.83 8.17 2.77
N MET A 182 -2.60 7.11 2.98
CA MET A 182 -2.79 6.52 4.31
C MET A 182 -1.45 6.07 4.90
N VAL A 183 -0.67 5.25 4.18
CA VAL A 183 0.61 4.78 4.72
C VAL A 183 1.56 5.94 5.00
N CYS A 184 1.75 6.85 4.04
CA CYS A 184 2.70 7.93 4.19
C CYS A 184 2.34 8.87 5.34
N PHE A 185 1.08 9.32 5.42
CA PHE A 185 0.68 10.26 6.46
C PHE A 185 0.55 9.60 7.84
N GLN A 186 0.11 8.34 7.93
CA GLN A 186 0.11 7.63 9.22
C GLN A 186 1.54 7.35 9.70
N LEU A 187 2.46 6.93 8.83
CA LEU A 187 3.87 6.76 9.18
C LEU A 187 4.51 8.08 9.60
N LEU A 188 4.29 9.15 8.83
CA LEU A 188 4.82 10.47 9.16
C LEU A 188 4.29 10.95 10.51
N ASN A 189 2.99 10.80 10.77
CA ASN A 189 2.38 11.15 12.05
C ASN A 189 3.02 10.38 13.21
N THR A 190 3.14 9.06 13.11
CA THR A 190 3.71 8.23 14.17
C THR A 190 5.20 8.49 14.36
N VAL A 191 5.99 8.57 13.29
CA VAL A 191 7.44 8.81 13.36
C VAL A 191 7.73 10.19 13.94
N ILE A 192 7.09 11.25 13.44
CA ILE A 192 7.33 12.61 13.93
C ILE A 192 6.87 12.76 15.37
N ALA A 193 5.67 12.28 15.73
CA ALA A 193 5.18 12.35 17.10
C ALA A 193 6.12 11.65 18.10
N THR A 194 6.66 10.50 17.70
CA THR A 194 7.60 9.73 18.51
C THR A 194 8.97 10.41 18.61
N VAL A 195 9.50 10.92 17.49
CA VAL A 195 10.81 11.57 17.41
C VAL A 195 10.81 12.94 18.09
N ALA A 196 9.68 13.65 18.13
CA ALA A 196 9.56 14.95 18.80
C ALA A 196 10.06 14.91 20.26
N PHE A 197 9.81 13.81 20.98
CA PHE A 197 10.27 13.62 22.36
C PHE A 197 11.79 13.43 22.52
N LEU A 198 12.54 13.24 21.43
CA LEU A 198 13.99 13.31 21.48
C LEU A 198 14.50 14.75 21.62
N PHE A 199 13.69 15.74 21.21
CA PHE A 199 14.02 17.16 21.23
C PHE A 199 13.35 17.92 22.38
N ILE A 200 12.36 17.32 23.03
CA ILE A 200 11.68 17.91 24.19
C ILE A 200 12.43 17.47 25.45
N GLN A 201 13.11 18.41 26.10
CA GLN A 201 13.69 18.19 27.42
C GLN A 201 12.65 18.47 28.50
N TRP A 202 12.47 17.55 29.45
CA TRP A 202 11.69 17.81 30.65
C TRP A 202 12.34 17.15 31.86
N SER A 203 12.66 17.97 32.86
CA SER A 203 13.07 17.54 34.18
C SER A 203 11.82 17.17 34.98
N PRO A 204 11.78 16.05 35.72
CA PRO A 204 10.69 15.81 36.65
C PRO A 204 10.56 17.00 37.62
N PRO A 205 9.35 17.39 38.03
CA PRO A 205 9.20 18.39 39.08
C PRO A 205 9.99 17.92 40.31
N PRO A 206 10.66 18.83 41.04
CA PRO A 206 11.34 18.45 42.27
C PRO A 206 10.31 17.75 43.18
N ALA A 207 10.55 16.48 43.47
CA ALA A 207 9.85 15.80 44.55
C ALA A 207 10.08 16.65 45.79
N ASP A 208 9.01 16.96 46.51
CA ASP A 208 9.04 17.75 47.73
C ASP A 208 10.28 17.42 48.55
N HIS A 209 10.99 18.47 48.94
CA HIS A 209 12.11 18.39 49.86
C HIS A 209 11.66 17.64 51.11
N GLN A 210 12.00 16.36 51.20
CA GLN A 210 12.50 15.66 52.39
C GLN A 210 12.55 14.16 52.09
N ASN A 211 13.77 13.64 51.95
CA ASN A 211 14.12 12.22 52.05
C ASN A 211 13.80 11.34 50.84
N MET A 212 14.62 11.42 49.78
CA MET A 212 15.09 10.16 49.18
C MET A 212 16.45 10.32 48.50
N SER A 213 17.34 9.43 48.90
CA SER A 213 18.71 9.18 48.44
C SER A 213 18.89 9.27 46.92
N THR A 214 19.78 10.19 46.55
CA THR A 214 20.33 10.41 45.22
C THR A 214 20.99 9.15 44.65
N CYS A 215 20.78 8.94 43.34
CA CYS A 215 21.57 8.02 42.54
C CYS A 215 23.08 8.30 42.72
N PRO A 216 23.95 7.27 42.68
CA PRO A 216 25.38 7.46 42.82
C PRO A 216 25.91 8.17 41.57
N VAL A 217 26.18 9.47 41.68
CA VAL A 217 26.89 10.26 40.68
C VAL A 217 28.39 10.17 41.02
N PRO A 218 29.28 9.86 40.05
CA PRO A 218 30.72 9.90 40.30
C PRO A 218 31.15 11.31 40.70
N ASN A 219 31.93 11.40 41.78
CA ASN A 219 32.48 12.63 42.35
C ASN A 219 33.29 13.44 41.32
N PHE A 220 32.65 14.42 40.68
CA PHE A 220 33.32 15.57 40.07
C PHE A 220 32.88 16.83 40.83
N PRO A 221 33.79 17.77 41.12
CA PRO A 221 33.44 19.00 41.82
C PRO A 221 32.44 19.81 40.99
N PRO A 222 31.42 20.43 41.62
CA PRO A 222 30.32 21.06 40.92
C PRO A 222 30.80 22.34 40.19
N PRO A 223 30.43 22.55 38.92
CA PRO A 223 30.32 23.91 38.40
C PRO A 223 29.22 24.64 39.17
N ASP A 224 29.40 25.94 39.35
CA ASP A 224 28.45 26.86 39.98
C ASP A 224 27.07 26.80 39.30
N TRP A 225 26.06 26.22 39.97
CA TRP A 225 24.70 26.00 39.45
C TRP A 225 23.67 27.01 40.01
N SER A 226 24.11 28.21 40.41
CA SER A 226 23.23 29.23 40.98
C SER A 226 22.29 29.94 39.97
N GLU A 227 22.28 29.56 38.68
CA GLU A 227 21.49 30.24 37.64
C GLU A 227 20.69 29.37 36.65
N VAL A 228 20.42 28.09 36.93
CA VAL A 228 19.57 27.29 36.01
C VAL A 228 18.14 27.20 36.52
N SER A 229 17.39 28.27 36.28
CA SER A 229 15.94 28.34 36.43
C SER A 229 15.25 27.25 35.61
N CYS A 230 14.42 26.45 36.28
CA CYS A 230 13.59 25.43 35.68
C CYS A 230 12.38 26.04 34.96
N PHE A 231 12.54 26.81 33.88
CA PHE A 231 11.43 27.10 32.96
C PHE A 231 11.94 27.79 31.70
N GLU A 232 12.49 27.02 30.76
CA GLU A 232 12.65 27.51 29.40
C GLU A 232 12.77 26.31 28.45
N PRO A 233 11.82 26.09 27.52
CA PRO A 233 12.03 25.15 26.42
C PRO A 233 13.08 25.77 25.49
N ARG A 234 14.37 25.57 25.80
CA ARG A 234 15.43 25.99 24.89
C ARG A 234 15.55 24.98 23.77
N LEU A 235 15.26 25.44 22.55
CA LEU A 235 15.62 24.77 21.29
C LEU A 235 17.13 24.88 20.98
N ASP A 236 17.92 25.39 21.92
CA ASP A 236 19.34 25.62 21.74
C ASP A 236 20.11 24.38 22.17
N TYR A 237 20.51 23.61 21.17
CA TYR A 237 21.75 22.84 21.02
C TYR A 237 21.47 21.58 20.19
N LEU A 238 22.04 21.51 18.98
CA LEU A 238 22.14 20.31 18.15
C LEU A 238 22.97 19.17 18.82
N ASN A 239 23.35 19.31 20.10
CA ASN A 239 24.11 18.35 20.87
C ASN A 239 23.17 17.47 21.70
N PHE A 240 22.67 16.40 21.09
CA PHE A 240 21.87 15.37 21.77
C PHE A 240 22.63 14.77 22.96
N LEU A 241 22.17 15.06 24.18
CA LEU A 241 22.70 14.45 25.40
C LEU A 241 22.20 12.98 25.53
N PRO A 242 23.05 12.05 26.01
CA PRO A 242 22.63 10.66 26.28
C PRO A 242 21.43 10.54 27.23
N ALA A 243 21.27 11.47 28.17
CA ALA A 243 20.12 11.51 29.08
C ALA A 243 18.77 11.68 28.36
N CYS A 244 18.73 12.41 27.22
CA CYS A 244 17.52 12.61 26.43
C CYS A 244 17.05 11.29 25.78
N VAL A 245 17.98 10.42 25.39
CA VAL A 245 17.66 9.11 24.80
C VAL A 245 17.03 8.17 25.83
N ASN A 246 17.52 8.19 27.07
CA ASN A 246 16.92 7.39 28.14
C ASN A 246 15.50 7.87 28.47
N HIS A 247 15.26 9.18 28.49
CA HIS A 247 13.94 9.74 28.74
C HIS A 247 12.93 9.40 27.62
N TRP A 248 13.41 9.33 26.37
CA TRP A 248 12.57 8.99 25.23
C TRP A 248 11.87 7.62 25.36
N TYR A 249 12.44 6.67 26.09
CA TYR A 249 11.80 5.37 26.35
C TYR A 249 10.54 5.45 27.21
N VAL A 250 10.37 6.52 28.00
CA VAL A 250 9.16 6.72 28.81
C VAL A 250 8.10 7.51 28.06
N THR A 251 8.52 8.38 27.14
CA THR A 251 7.63 9.28 26.39
C THR A 251 7.40 8.80 24.96
N GLY A 252 8.40 8.95 24.07
CA GLY A 252 8.29 8.59 22.66
C GLY A 252 8.00 7.10 22.43
N ALA A 253 8.67 6.21 23.14
CA ALA A 253 8.38 4.78 23.06
C ALA A 253 6.97 4.43 23.54
N ALA A 254 6.45 5.12 24.56
CA ALA A 254 5.08 4.94 25.02
C ALA A 254 4.06 5.36 23.95
N VAL A 255 4.30 6.45 23.22
CA VAL A 255 3.50 6.82 22.03
C VAL A 255 3.47 5.66 21.05
N LEU A 256 4.63 5.12 20.70
CA LEU A 256 4.73 4.04 19.72
C LEU A 256 3.97 2.78 20.14
N ILE A 257 4.11 2.38 21.41
CA ILE A 257 3.37 1.25 21.99
C ILE A 257 1.87 1.51 21.93
N ASN A 258 1.41 2.71 22.31
CA ASN A 258 0.00 3.08 22.25
C ASN A 258 -0.56 3.05 20.83
N VAL A 259 0.22 3.45 19.82
CA VAL A 259 -0.19 3.31 18.41
C VAL A 259 -0.34 1.84 18.03
N VAL A 260 0.65 1.00 18.33
CA VAL A 260 0.62 -0.43 17.99
C VAL A 260 -0.52 -1.16 18.71
N VAL A 261 -0.72 -0.88 20.00
CA VAL A 261 -1.83 -1.43 20.79
C VAL A 261 -3.17 -0.91 20.28
N GLY A 262 -3.25 0.37 19.91
CA GLY A 262 -4.42 0.97 19.29
C GLY A 262 -4.82 0.31 17.99
N ASP A 263 -3.85 0.04 17.11
CA ASP A 263 -4.10 -0.66 15.86
C ASP A 263 -4.55 -2.10 16.10
N LEU A 264 -3.93 -2.80 17.06
CA LEU A 264 -4.31 -4.17 17.41
C LEU A 264 -5.74 -4.23 17.99
N THR A 265 -6.08 -3.33 18.90
CA THR A 265 -7.35 -3.37 19.65
C THR A 265 -8.49 -2.67 18.90
N ALA A 266 -8.32 -1.42 18.49
CA ALA A 266 -9.37 -0.65 17.83
C ALA A 266 -9.52 -1.02 16.36
N ILE A 267 -8.43 -1.19 15.62
CA ILE A 267 -8.54 -1.46 14.17
C ILE A 267 -8.72 -2.96 13.92
N LEU A 268 -7.75 -3.79 14.31
CA LEU A 268 -7.77 -5.21 13.96
C LEU A 268 -8.90 -5.97 14.67
N PHE A 269 -9.08 -5.77 15.98
CA PHE A 269 -10.11 -6.47 16.74
C PHE A 269 -11.50 -5.82 16.57
N LEU A 270 -11.67 -4.53 16.88
CA LEU A 270 -13.00 -3.91 16.86
C LEU A 270 -13.51 -3.63 15.43
N ILE A 271 -12.74 -2.93 14.58
CA ILE A 271 -13.21 -2.54 13.25
C ILE A 271 -13.24 -3.74 12.28
N GLU A 272 -12.25 -4.64 12.35
CA GLU A 272 -12.06 -5.65 11.30
C GLU A 272 -12.46 -7.08 11.68
N PHE A 273 -12.33 -7.48 12.94
CA PHE A 273 -12.79 -8.79 13.40
C PHE A 273 -14.26 -8.75 13.82
N ILE A 274 -14.65 -7.81 14.69
CA ILE A 274 -16.06 -7.66 15.11
C ILE A 274 -16.90 -7.11 13.94
N ARG A 275 -16.38 -6.13 13.19
CA ARG A 275 -17.08 -5.42 12.10
C ARG A 275 -18.50 -5.01 12.51
N PRO A 276 -18.68 -4.02 13.40
CA PRO A 276 -20.01 -3.62 13.84
C PRO A 276 -20.89 -3.12 12.68
N ASP A 277 -20.27 -2.55 11.64
CA ASP A 277 -20.90 -2.19 10.38
C ASP A 277 -21.62 -3.39 9.72
N LYS A 278 -21.03 -4.58 9.76
CA LYS A 278 -21.65 -5.82 9.25
C LYS A 278 -22.93 -6.15 9.99
N TRP A 279 -22.95 -6.03 11.32
CA TRP A 279 -24.14 -6.34 12.11
C TRP A 279 -25.24 -5.31 11.88
N ILE A 280 -24.89 -4.02 11.86
CA ILE A 280 -25.82 -2.93 11.57
C ILE A 280 -26.43 -3.12 10.17
N ILE A 281 -25.60 -3.35 9.16
CA ILE A 281 -26.07 -3.51 7.78
C ILE A 281 -26.98 -4.72 7.65
N ARG A 282 -26.60 -5.88 8.21
CA ARG A 282 -27.36 -7.12 8.06
C ARG A 282 -28.65 -7.15 8.87
N TYR A 283 -28.63 -6.67 10.11
CA TYR A 283 -29.78 -6.80 11.01
C TYR A 283 -30.68 -5.55 11.05
N LEU A 284 -30.16 -4.35 10.76
CA LEU A 284 -30.94 -3.11 10.85
C LEU A 284 -31.27 -2.49 9.48
N ILE A 285 -30.37 -2.60 8.49
CA ILE A 285 -30.53 -1.91 7.19
C ILE A 285 -31.12 -2.85 6.14
N ALA A 286 -30.53 -4.02 5.92
CA ALA A 286 -30.94 -4.96 4.88
C ALA A 286 -32.44 -5.36 4.97
N PRO A 287 -33.02 -5.64 6.17
CA PRO A 287 -34.43 -6.02 6.26
C PRO A 287 -35.40 -4.89 5.88
N LYS A 288 -34.94 -3.64 5.82
CA LYS A 288 -35.74 -2.47 5.41
C LYS A 288 -35.79 -2.30 3.89
N ALA A 289 -35.05 -3.10 3.13
CA ALA A 289 -35.03 -2.98 1.68
C ALA A 289 -36.38 -3.41 1.07
N PRO A 290 -36.92 -2.67 0.11
CA PRO A 290 -38.24 -2.92 -0.48
C PRO A 290 -38.28 -4.20 -1.34
N THR A 291 -37.14 -4.68 -1.83
CA THR A 291 -37.06 -5.89 -2.67
C THR A 291 -36.00 -6.86 -2.15
N GLN A 292 -36.23 -8.16 -2.40
CA GLN A 292 -35.26 -9.21 -2.08
C GLN A 292 -33.92 -8.99 -2.80
N ALA A 293 -33.94 -8.47 -4.02
CA ALA A 293 -32.73 -8.22 -4.80
C ALA A 293 -31.87 -7.11 -4.15
N GLU A 294 -32.51 -6.02 -3.72
CA GLU A 294 -31.84 -4.93 -3.01
C GLU A 294 -31.37 -5.37 -1.63
N MET A 295 -32.19 -6.14 -0.90
CA MET A 295 -31.76 -6.74 0.38
C MET A 295 -30.52 -7.61 0.20
N ASN A 296 -30.50 -8.47 -0.83
CA ASN A 296 -29.35 -9.33 -1.15
C ASN A 296 -28.10 -8.51 -1.50
N GLN A 297 -28.26 -7.38 -2.21
CA GLN A 297 -27.15 -6.48 -2.54
C GLN A 297 -26.61 -5.77 -1.30
N ILE A 298 -27.48 -5.25 -0.42
CA ILE A 298 -27.07 -4.60 0.83
C ILE A 298 -26.41 -5.61 1.78
N TRP A 299 -26.94 -6.85 1.84
CA TRP A 299 -26.38 -7.92 2.64
C TRP A 299 -25.00 -8.39 2.14
N ALA A 300 -24.82 -8.39 0.82
CA ALA A 300 -23.54 -8.61 0.14
C ALA A 300 -22.67 -7.34 0.24
N MET A 301 -22.10 -7.14 1.42
CA MET A 301 -21.22 -6.01 1.72
C MET A 301 -20.11 -5.84 0.67
N ASP A 302 -19.97 -4.60 0.18
CA ASP A 302 -18.97 -4.25 -0.82
C ASP A 302 -17.56 -4.24 -0.24
N SER A 303 -16.60 -4.66 -1.05
CA SER A 303 -15.19 -4.79 -0.72
C SER A 303 -14.32 -3.71 -1.36
N GLU A 304 -14.93 -2.72 -2.05
CA GLU A 304 -14.25 -1.72 -2.87
C GLU A 304 -13.00 -1.12 -2.17
N PHE A 305 -13.12 -0.72 -0.90
CA PHE A 305 -12.01 -0.09 -0.16
C PHE A 305 -11.21 -1.05 0.73
N TYR A 306 -11.65 -2.29 0.90
CA TYR A 306 -11.07 -3.21 1.88
C TYR A 306 -9.57 -3.44 1.65
N LEU A 307 -9.17 -3.72 0.41
CA LEU A 307 -7.79 -4.07 0.07
C LEU A 307 -6.80 -2.93 0.39
N PRO A 308 -7.01 -1.67 -0.06
CA PRO A 308 -6.19 -0.54 0.36
C PRO A 308 -6.03 -0.40 1.89
N PHE A 309 -7.11 -0.56 2.65
CA PHE A 309 -7.09 -0.43 4.11
C PHE A 309 -6.24 -1.50 4.80
N ARG A 310 -6.28 -2.73 4.31
CA ARG A 310 -5.51 -3.84 4.88
C ARG A 310 -4.04 -3.76 4.50
N TYR A 311 -3.76 -3.49 3.22
CA TYR A 311 -2.39 -3.33 2.74
C TYR A 311 -1.68 -2.16 3.40
N GLN A 312 -2.36 -1.02 3.53
CA GLN A 312 -1.75 0.15 4.17
C GLN A 312 -1.40 -0.14 5.64
N LEU A 313 -2.28 -0.85 6.37
CA LEU A 313 -2.07 -1.19 7.77
C LEU A 313 -0.89 -2.14 7.94
N GLY A 314 -0.80 -3.19 7.11
CA GLY A 314 0.34 -4.12 7.13
C GLY A 314 1.66 -3.42 6.85
N LEU A 315 1.70 -2.56 5.82
CA LEU A 315 2.89 -1.76 5.50
C LEU A 315 3.30 -0.81 6.62
N LYS A 316 2.33 -0.17 7.28
CA LYS A 316 2.60 0.70 8.42
C LYS A 316 3.36 -0.05 9.52
N HIS A 317 2.88 -1.23 9.90
CA HIS A 317 3.50 -2.03 10.96
C HIS A 317 4.90 -2.50 10.59
N ILE A 318 5.10 -2.94 9.34
CA ILE A 318 6.43 -3.32 8.85
C ILE A 318 7.38 -2.12 8.93
N CYS A 319 6.99 -0.96 8.39
CA CYS A 319 7.84 0.23 8.41
C CYS A 319 8.15 0.71 9.84
N ILE A 320 7.17 0.74 10.74
CA ILE A 320 7.36 1.10 12.16
C ILE A 320 8.33 0.13 12.83
N ALA A 321 8.11 -1.18 12.67
CA ALA A 321 8.93 -2.19 13.31
C ALA A 321 10.39 -2.12 12.83
N PHE A 322 10.63 -2.01 11.53
CA PHE A 322 11.99 -1.88 10.99
C PHE A 322 12.67 -0.58 11.42
N THR A 323 11.96 0.54 11.39
CA THR A 323 12.52 1.85 11.75
C THR A 323 12.91 1.91 13.22
N PHE A 324 12.07 1.40 14.13
CA PHE A 324 12.28 1.56 15.56
C PHE A 324 12.83 0.31 16.27
N CYS A 325 13.02 -0.83 15.60
CA CYS A 325 13.62 -2.01 16.24
C CYS A 325 15.03 -1.82 16.80
N PRO A 326 15.91 -0.92 16.28
CA PRO A 326 17.21 -0.68 16.92
C PRO A 326 17.09 -0.10 18.32
N ALA A 327 16.02 0.66 18.59
CA ALA A 327 15.69 1.19 19.91
C ALA A 327 14.82 0.21 20.72
N MET A 328 13.81 -0.39 20.08
CA MET A 328 12.84 -1.28 20.71
C MET A 328 12.67 -2.59 19.93
N PRO A 329 13.51 -3.61 20.19
CA PRO A 329 13.44 -4.89 19.50
C PRO A 329 12.09 -5.61 19.64
N ILE A 330 11.32 -5.34 20.71
CA ILE A 330 9.99 -5.90 20.98
C ILE A 330 8.95 -5.58 19.89
N LEU A 331 9.19 -4.57 19.05
CA LEU A 331 8.31 -4.26 17.93
C LEU A 331 8.29 -5.35 16.85
N LEU A 332 9.37 -6.12 16.71
CA LEU A 332 9.44 -7.23 15.74
C LEU A 332 8.46 -8.36 16.09
N PRO A 333 8.47 -8.95 17.30
CA PRO A 333 7.47 -9.94 17.67
C PRO A 333 6.06 -9.36 17.72
N ALA A 334 5.89 -8.09 18.13
CA ALA A 334 4.58 -7.42 18.08
C ALA A 334 4.03 -7.34 16.64
N ALA A 335 4.86 -6.93 15.68
CA ALA A 335 4.48 -6.90 14.27
C ALA A 335 4.19 -8.31 13.72
N ALA A 336 4.96 -9.33 14.13
CA ALA A 336 4.70 -10.71 13.75
C ALA A 336 3.32 -11.20 14.24
N ILE A 337 2.97 -10.90 15.50
CA ILE A 337 1.65 -11.23 16.07
C ILE A 337 0.54 -10.50 15.31
N ILE A 338 0.70 -9.20 15.04
CA ILE A 338 -0.29 -8.41 14.30
C ILE A 338 -0.51 -8.97 12.90
N MET A 339 0.57 -9.32 12.18
CA MET A 339 0.47 -9.92 10.85
C MET A 339 -0.17 -11.31 10.88
N PHE A 340 0.15 -12.13 11.88
CA PHE A 340 -0.47 -13.44 12.07
C PHE A 340 -1.99 -13.33 12.32
N LEU A 341 -2.40 -12.46 13.24
CA LEU A 341 -3.82 -12.20 13.50
C LEU A 341 -4.51 -11.60 12.27
N SER A 342 -3.84 -10.66 11.58
CA SER A 342 -4.32 -10.07 10.34
C SER A 342 -4.65 -11.13 9.30
N PHE A 343 -3.78 -12.12 9.10
CA PHE A 343 -4.00 -13.21 8.15
C PHE A 343 -5.32 -13.95 8.40
N TRP A 344 -5.63 -14.30 9.65
CA TRP A 344 -6.86 -15.02 9.98
C TRP A 344 -8.11 -14.15 9.82
N VAL A 345 -8.05 -12.90 10.26
CA VAL A 345 -9.14 -11.92 10.09
C VAL A 345 -9.42 -11.69 8.61
N ASP A 346 -8.37 -11.46 7.82
CA ASP A 346 -8.46 -11.24 6.38
C ASP A 346 -9.03 -12.46 5.65
N ARG A 347 -8.54 -13.65 5.99
CA ARG A 347 -9.05 -14.90 5.41
C ARG A 347 -10.54 -15.07 5.69
N TYR A 348 -11.00 -14.79 6.91
CA TYR A 348 -12.43 -14.85 7.24
C TYR A 348 -13.24 -13.82 6.45
N ASN A 349 -12.79 -12.57 6.42
CA ASN A 349 -13.51 -11.48 5.77
C ASN A 349 -13.62 -11.68 4.25
N LEU A 350 -12.53 -12.08 3.59
CA LEU A 350 -12.50 -12.33 2.15
C LEU A 350 -13.35 -13.53 1.74
N LEU A 351 -13.39 -14.59 2.56
CA LEU A 351 -14.12 -15.82 2.21
C LEU A 351 -15.59 -15.83 2.64
N ARG A 352 -15.98 -15.05 3.67
CA ARG A 352 -17.31 -15.15 4.30
C ARG A 352 -18.08 -13.84 4.43
N VAL A 353 -17.44 -12.69 4.20
CA VAL A 353 -18.10 -11.38 4.39
C VAL A 353 -18.31 -10.66 3.07
N PHE A 354 -17.28 -10.57 2.24
CA PHE A 354 -17.27 -9.69 1.07
C PHE A 354 -17.77 -10.34 -0.21
N LYS A 355 -18.51 -9.57 -1.01
CA LYS A 355 -18.86 -9.91 -2.38
C LYS A 355 -19.10 -8.61 -3.19
N PRO A 356 -18.54 -8.47 -4.42
CA PRO A 356 -17.55 -9.34 -5.08
C PRO A 356 -16.18 -9.32 -4.36
N PRO A 357 -15.25 -10.24 -4.69
CA PRO A 357 -13.89 -10.18 -4.13
C PRO A 357 -13.24 -8.82 -4.46
N PRO A 358 -12.42 -8.28 -3.54
CA PRO A 358 -11.80 -6.99 -3.74
C PRO A 358 -10.83 -7.04 -4.92
N ARG A 359 -10.82 -5.97 -5.70
CA ARG A 359 -9.98 -5.88 -6.90
C ARG A 359 -8.53 -5.71 -6.49
N THR A 360 -7.71 -6.71 -6.78
CA THR A 360 -6.26 -6.62 -6.64
C THR A 360 -5.68 -6.03 -7.92
N THR A 361 -4.98 -4.90 -7.80
CA THR A 361 -4.20 -4.34 -8.89
C THR A 361 -2.73 -4.67 -8.63
N ASP A 362 -2.05 -5.33 -9.56
CA ASP A 362 -0.63 -5.70 -9.36
C ASP A 362 0.29 -4.50 -9.07
N ARG A 363 -0.14 -3.32 -9.55
CA ARG A 363 0.53 -2.06 -9.29
C ARG A 363 0.60 -1.68 -7.81
N THR A 364 -0.40 -2.04 -6.99
CA THR A 364 -0.35 -1.72 -5.55
C THR A 364 0.72 -2.56 -4.86
N VAL A 365 0.72 -3.89 -5.10
CA VAL A 365 1.73 -4.83 -4.57
C VAL A 365 3.14 -4.43 -5.03
N THR A 366 3.29 -4.12 -6.31
CA THR A 366 4.54 -3.61 -6.89
C THR A 366 5.06 -2.39 -6.13
N MET A 367 4.20 -1.41 -5.89
CA MET A 367 4.61 -0.17 -5.21
C MET A 367 5.04 -0.42 -3.77
N SER A 368 4.33 -1.31 -3.08
CA SER A 368 4.66 -1.74 -1.72
C SER A 368 6.04 -2.40 -1.64
N VAL A 369 6.31 -3.37 -2.52
CA VAL A 369 7.55 -4.16 -2.50
C VAL A 369 8.74 -3.35 -2.99
N LEU A 370 8.58 -2.54 -4.04
CA LEU A 370 9.71 -1.85 -4.69
C LEU A 370 10.05 -0.50 -4.07
N TYR A 371 9.12 0.16 -3.38
CA TYR A 371 9.40 1.47 -2.79
C TYR A 371 9.31 1.43 -1.26
N MET A 372 8.21 0.93 -0.69
CA MET A 372 7.98 1.05 0.75
C MET A 372 8.92 0.16 1.57
N LEU A 373 9.14 -1.10 1.15
CA LEU A 373 10.07 -2.00 1.86
C LEU A 373 11.53 -1.52 1.81
N PRO A 374 12.10 -1.11 0.66
CA PRO A 374 13.45 -0.54 0.64
C PRO A 374 13.59 0.72 1.50
N ILE A 375 12.58 1.60 1.46
CA ILE A 375 12.57 2.80 2.33
C ILE A 375 12.59 2.39 3.81
N ALA A 376 11.86 1.34 4.21
CA ALA A 376 11.90 0.83 5.59
C ALA A 376 13.29 0.29 5.98
N VAL A 377 14.00 -0.37 5.06
CA VAL A 377 15.39 -0.83 5.29
C VAL A 377 16.34 0.35 5.47
N PHE A 378 16.24 1.39 4.63
CA PHE A 378 17.03 2.61 4.83
C PHE A 378 16.67 3.32 6.15
N GLY A 379 15.39 3.34 6.51
CA GLY A 379 14.90 3.82 7.80
C GLY A 379 15.53 3.07 8.98
N HIS A 380 15.58 1.74 8.91
CA HIS A 380 16.24 0.88 9.90
C HIS A 380 17.71 1.26 10.10
N ILE A 381 18.48 1.38 9.00
CA ILE A 381 19.91 1.72 9.08
C ILE A 381 20.09 3.13 9.66
N LEU A 382 19.27 4.09 9.22
CA LEU A 382 19.34 5.48 9.70
C LEU A 382 19.09 5.59 11.21
N PHE A 383 18.03 4.92 11.68
CA PHE A 383 17.67 4.91 13.10
C PHE A 383 18.64 4.06 13.93
N ALA A 384 19.18 2.97 13.39
CA ALA A 384 20.22 2.18 14.05
C ALA A 384 21.48 3.01 14.29
N MET A 385 21.96 3.73 13.26
CA MET A 385 23.09 4.65 13.43
C MET A 385 22.78 5.71 14.49
N PHE A 386 21.58 6.30 14.48
CA PHE A 386 21.19 7.30 15.49
C PHE A 386 21.20 6.72 16.91
N PHE A 387 20.42 5.68 17.19
CA PHE A 387 20.27 5.14 18.54
C PHE A 387 21.56 4.49 19.07
N TYR A 388 22.27 3.70 18.26
CA TYR A 388 23.53 3.09 18.71
C TYR A 388 24.66 4.10 18.88
N SER A 389 24.73 5.15 18.04
CA SER A 389 25.73 6.22 18.23
C SER A 389 25.55 6.92 19.57
N LYS A 390 24.30 7.18 19.96
CA LYS A 390 23.99 7.81 21.25
C LYS A 390 24.20 6.86 22.42
N GLN A 391 23.84 5.59 22.28
CA GLN A 391 24.11 4.58 23.30
C GLN A 391 25.61 4.37 23.53
N ALA A 392 26.42 4.37 22.48
CA ALA A 392 27.87 4.21 22.54
C ALA A 392 28.62 5.52 22.87
N ASN A 393 27.88 6.65 23.00
CA ASN A 393 28.44 7.98 23.17
C ASN A 393 29.48 8.37 22.10
N GLN A 394 29.29 7.90 20.88
CA GLN A 394 30.16 8.18 19.73
C GLN A 394 29.42 9.11 18.75
N PRO A 395 29.93 10.32 18.47
CA PRO A 395 29.29 11.21 17.51
C PRO A 395 29.45 10.67 16.09
N VAL A 396 28.34 10.41 15.40
CA VAL A 396 28.36 10.11 13.96
C VAL A 396 28.28 11.43 13.18
N PRO A 397 29.24 11.72 12.29
CA PRO A 397 29.19 12.92 11.47
C PRO A 397 27.93 13.00 10.61
N VAL A 398 27.38 14.21 10.44
CA VAL A 398 26.19 14.48 9.61
C VAL A 398 26.35 13.96 8.17
N ALA A 399 27.59 13.92 7.67
CA ALA A 399 27.93 13.37 6.36
C ALA A 399 27.47 11.91 6.17
N TYR A 400 27.48 11.06 7.21
CA TYR A 400 27.01 9.68 7.10
C TYR A 400 25.49 9.60 6.89
N TYR A 401 24.72 10.42 7.61
CA TYR A 401 23.27 10.53 7.42
C TYR A 401 22.94 11.09 6.03
N ALA A 402 23.68 12.10 5.57
CA ALA A 402 23.53 12.66 4.23
C ALA A 402 23.88 11.63 3.14
N ALA A 403 24.95 10.86 3.31
CA ALA A 403 25.35 9.80 2.38
C ALA A 403 24.29 8.69 2.30
N LEU A 404 23.72 8.26 3.44
CA LEU A 404 22.69 7.23 3.45
C LEU A 404 21.38 7.70 2.80
N THR A 405 20.97 8.94 3.06
CA THR A 405 19.77 9.52 2.43
C THR A 405 19.97 9.73 0.92
N PHE A 406 21.17 10.15 0.49
CA PHE A 406 21.54 10.19 -0.91
C PHE A 406 21.51 8.79 -1.56
N LEU A 407 22.06 7.78 -0.88
CA LEU A 407 22.03 6.40 -1.35
C LEU A 407 20.59 5.88 -1.49
N ALA A 408 19.73 6.16 -0.51
CA ALA A 408 18.31 5.81 -0.57
C ALA A 408 17.62 6.45 -1.78
N ALA A 409 17.85 7.75 -1.99
CA ALA A 409 17.33 8.48 -3.15
C ALA A 409 17.87 7.90 -4.47
N PHE A 410 19.17 7.61 -4.54
CA PHE A 410 19.80 7.00 -5.69
C PHE A 410 19.19 5.63 -6.01
N VAL A 411 19.00 4.76 -5.01
CA VAL A 411 18.36 3.45 -5.20
C VAL A 411 16.93 3.62 -5.72
N VAL A 412 16.14 4.52 -5.15
CA VAL A 412 14.78 4.80 -5.65
C VAL A 412 14.79 5.31 -7.10
N VAL A 413 15.72 6.21 -7.45
CA VAL A 413 15.89 6.69 -8.83
C VAL A 413 16.31 5.56 -9.76
N ARG A 414 17.21 4.67 -9.33
CA ARG A 414 17.64 3.50 -10.10
C ARG A 414 16.51 2.50 -10.31
N ILE A 415 15.68 2.24 -9.28
CA ILE A 415 14.47 1.42 -9.40
C ILE A 415 13.52 2.04 -10.43
N ASN A 416 13.28 3.36 -10.37
CA ASN A 416 12.46 4.06 -11.35
C ASN A 416 13.03 3.96 -12.77
N ALA A 417 14.34 4.13 -12.93
CA ALA A 417 15.01 4.02 -14.22
C ALA A 417 14.95 2.60 -14.78
N GLU A 418 15.16 1.58 -13.94
CA GLU A 418 15.11 0.18 -14.34
C GLU A 418 13.69 -0.27 -14.67
N LEU A 419 12.69 0.09 -13.86
CA LEU A 419 11.29 -0.18 -14.19
C LEU A 419 10.88 0.43 -15.52
N LYS A 420 11.35 1.66 -15.79
CA LYS A 420 11.13 2.32 -17.08
C LYS A 420 11.84 1.58 -18.21
N ARG A 421 13.09 1.14 -18.00
CA ARG A 421 13.89 0.40 -18.98
C ARG A 421 13.28 -0.98 -19.29
N GLN A 422 12.88 -1.74 -18.28
CA GLN A 422 12.26 -3.05 -18.46
C GLN A 422 10.90 -2.94 -19.13
N SER A 423 10.12 -1.92 -18.79
CA SER A 423 8.89 -1.59 -19.52
C SER A 423 9.14 -1.30 -21.00
N GLN A 424 10.34 -0.84 -21.39
CA GLN A 424 10.73 -0.61 -22.78
C GLN A 424 11.24 -1.90 -23.43
N ASN A 425 12.11 -2.67 -22.76
CA ASN A 425 12.71 -3.90 -23.30
C ASN A 425 11.68 -5.00 -23.57
N PHE A 426 10.79 -5.29 -22.62
CA PHE A 426 9.72 -6.28 -22.81
C PHE A 426 8.83 -5.91 -24.00
N ARG A 427 8.58 -4.60 -24.17
CA ARG A 427 7.84 -4.10 -25.33
C ARG A 427 8.60 -4.35 -26.62
N SER A 428 9.92 -4.16 -26.64
CA SER A 428 10.81 -4.45 -27.77
C SER A 428 10.85 -5.93 -28.16
N GLU A 429 10.95 -6.83 -27.19
CA GLU A 429 10.94 -8.28 -27.41
C GLU A 429 9.59 -8.75 -27.96
N ALA A 430 8.49 -8.18 -27.46
CA ALA A 430 7.16 -8.45 -27.97
C ALA A 430 6.96 -7.98 -29.43
N TYR A 431 7.63 -6.90 -29.86
CA TYR A 431 7.64 -6.50 -31.28
C TYR A 431 8.46 -7.48 -32.13
N ALA A 432 9.66 -7.85 -31.68
CA ALA A 432 10.56 -8.73 -32.44
C ALA A 432 10.00 -10.15 -32.62
N ALA A 433 9.31 -10.69 -31.61
CA ALA A 433 8.67 -12.01 -31.69
C ALA A 433 7.47 -12.03 -32.67
N GLU A 434 6.74 -10.92 -32.79
CA GLU A 434 5.58 -10.82 -33.70
C GLU A 434 5.99 -10.57 -35.16
N ASP A 435 7.04 -9.79 -35.43
CA ASP A 435 7.59 -9.63 -36.79
C ASP A 435 8.14 -10.97 -37.32
N GLY A 436 8.73 -11.80 -36.43
CA GLY A 436 9.13 -13.16 -36.76
C GLY A 436 7.94 -14.06 -37.09
N HIS A 437 6.85 -13.95 -36.34
CA HIS A 437 5.64 -14.74 -36.57
C HIS A 437 4.90 -14.33 -37.86
N GLU A 438 4.83 -13.04 -38.23
CA GLU A 438 4.24 -12.61 -39.51
C GLU A 438 5.05 -13.11 -40.73
N MET A 439 6.38 -13.24 -40.62
CA MET A 439 7.21 -13.90 -41.65
C MET A 439 6.98 -15.41 -41.73
N GLU A 440 6.71 -16.07 -40.60
CA GLU A 440 6.56 -17.54 -40.52
C GLU A 440 5.12 -18.01 -40.84
N GLU A 441 4.10 -17.20 -40.52
CA GLU A 441 2.70 -17.43 -40.86
C GLU A 441 2.43 -17.17 -42.36
N ALA A 442 3.17 -16.25 -42.98
CA ALA A 442 3.21 -16.09 -44.44
C ALA A 442 3.86 -17.29 -45.16
N SER A 443 4.63 -18.11 -44.45
CA SER A 443 5.35 -19.28 -45.00
C SER A 443 4.67 -20.64 -44.71
N SER A 444 3.70 -20.73 -43.80
CA SER A 444 3.20 -22.05 -43.34
C SER A 444 1.70 -22.10 -43.07
N ALA A 445 0.91 -21.98 -44.14
CA ALA A 445 -0.50 -22.36 -44.14
C ALA A 445 -0.65 -23.91 -44.10
N SER A 446 -0.43 -24.55 -42.94
CA SER A 446 -1.09 -25.81 -42.53
C SER A 446 -0.55 -26.39 -41.21
N ARG A 447 -1.32 -26.25 -40.12
CA ARG A 447 -1.68 -27.29 -39.12
C ARG A 447 -2.07 -26.66 -37.78
N PRO A 448 -3.26 -26.94 -37.22
CA PRO A 448 -3.60 -26.57 -35.85
C PRO A 448 -3.51 -27.79 -34.93
N SER A 449 -2.79 -27.71 -33.80
CA SER A 449 -3.08 -28.46 -32.54
C SER A 449 -1.96 -28.39 -31.51
N THR A 450 -1.54 -27.19 -31.10
CA THR A 450 -0.70 -27.02 -29.89
C THR A 450 -0.88 -25.66 -29.19
N GLU A 451 -1.75 -24.81 -29.71
CA GLU A 451 -1.89 -23.38 -29.34
C GLU A 451 -2.59 -23.15 -27.99
N LEU A 452 -3.36 -24.12 -27.48
CA LEU A 452 -4.20 -23.92 -26.30
C LEU A 452 -3.40 -23.88 -24.97
N ARG A 453 -2.16 -24.37 -24.96
CA ARG A 453 -1.31 -24.40 -23.74
C ARG A 453 -0.49 -23.12 -23.55
N HIS A 454 -0.13 -22.41 -24.63
CA HIS A 454 0.61 -21.14 -24.54
C HIS A 454 -0.30 -19.93 -24.30
N HIS A 455 -1.57 -19.96 -24.71
CA HIS A 455 -2.49 -18.85 -24.50
C HIS A 455 -2.91 -18.64 -23.03
N LEU A 456 -2.74 -19.64 -22.15
CA LEU A 456 -3.03 -19.49 -20.72
C LEU A 456 -1.87 -18.87 -19.93
N GLU A 457 -0.65 -18.81 -20.49
CA GLU A 457 0.51 -18.17 -19.83
C GLU A 457 0.62 -16.66 -20.11
N ASN A 458 -0.04 -16.17 -21.16
CA ASN A 458 0.03 -14.76 -21.59
C ASN A 458 -1.07 -13.86 -21.01
N ILE A 459 -1.70 -14.27 -19.90
CA ILE A 459 -2.45 -13.33 -19.06
C ILE A 459 -1.42 -12.43 -18.39
N GLU A 460 -0.98 -11.38 -19.10
CA GLU A 460 -0.03 -10.36 -18.66
C GLU A 460 -0.53 -9.68 -17.39
N MET A 461 -0.15 -10.28 -16.28
CA MET A 461 -0.15 -9.77 -14.92
C MET A 461 1.08 -8.88 -14.78
N TYR A 462 0.90 -7.62 -14.37
CA TYR A 462 2.01 -6.69 -14.19
C TYR A 462 2.73 -7.01 -12.88
N VAL A 463 3.52 -8.07 -12.87
CA VAL A 463 4.44 -8.37 -11.78
C VAL A 463 5.84 -7.90 -12.21
N PRO A 464 6.51 -7.02 -11.45
CA PRO A 464 7.89 -6.65 -11.72
C PRO A 464 8.73 -7.92 -11.82
N PRO A 465 9.68 -8.03 -12.76
CA PRO A 465 10.34 -9.30 -13.02
C PRO A 465 11.08 -9.85 -11.81
N LEU A 466 11.53 -9.05 -10.84
CA LEU A 466 12.07 -9.59 -9.58
C LEU A 466 11.04 -10.42 -8.81
N ALA A 467 9.80 -9.95 -8.73
CA ALA A 467 8.69 -10.67 -8.12
C ALA A 467 8.15 -11.76 -9.05
N HIS A 468 8.21 -11.58 -10.38
CA HIS A 468 7.84 -12.63 -11.34
C HIS A 468 8.81 -13.81 -11.27
N THR A 469 10.13 -13.57 -11.20
CA THR A 469 11.16 -14.60 -11.05
C THR A 469 11.03 -15.30 -9.70
N LEU A 470 10.81 -14.56 -8.60
CA LEU A 470 10.55 -15.15 -7.28
C LEU A 470 9.26 -15.98 -7.25
N LEU A 471 8.14 -15.45 -7.78
CA LEU A 471 6.86 -16.17 -7.86
C LEU A 471 6.96 -17.37 -8.78
N LYS A 472 7.60 -17.26 -9.95
CA LYS A 472 7.82 -18.37 -10.89
C LYS A 472 8.68 -19.45 -10.23
N HIS A 473 9.67 -19.07 -9.42
CA HIS A 473 10.48 -20.01 -8.67
C HIS A 473 9.72 -20.68 -7.51
N ILE A 474 8.88 -19.94 -6.78
CA ILE A 474 8.02 -20.44 -5.68
C ILE A 474 6.91 -21.36 -6.22
N TYR A 475 6.31 -21.01 -7.37
CA TYR A 475 5.30 -21.85 -8.00
C TYR A 475 5.92 -23.09 -8.66
N ALA A 476 7.10 -22.99 -9.25
CA ALA A 476 7.83 -24.15 -9.78
C ALA A 476 8.23 -25.13 -8.67
N THR A 477 8.65 -24.65 -7.50
CA THR A 477 8.96 -25.51 -6.34
C THR A 477 7.72 -26.12 -5.70
N SER A 478 6.59 -25.41 -5.69
CA SER A 478 5.30 -25.94 -5.24
C SER A 478 4.72 -27.01 -6.20
N ALA A 479 4.86 -26.79 -7.51
CA ALA A 479 4.46 -27.75 -8.54
C ALA A 479 5.33 -29.03 -8.49
N ALA A 480 6.64 -28.90 -8.29
CA ALA A 480 7.55 -30.04 -8.15
C ALA A 480 7.24 -30.90 -6.90
N ASN A 481 6.71 -30.30 -5.84
CA ASN A 481 6.33 -30.97 -4.59
C ASN A 481 4.91 -31.58 -4.62
N SER A 482 4.08 -31.21 -5.59
CA SER A 482 2.69 -31.70 -5.73
C SER A 482 2.52 -32.75 -6.83
N ASP A 483 3.58 -33.05 -7.59
CA ASP A 483 3.58 -34.11 -8.59
C ASP A 483 3.83 -35.49 -7.94
N PRO A 484 2.86 -36.42 -7.94
CA PRO A 484 3.02 -37.76 -7.36
C PRO A 484 4.10 -38.59 -8.08
N SER A 485 4.50 -38.19 -9.29
CA SER A 485 5.47 -38.91 -10.12
C SER A 485 6.94 -38.70 -9.69
N SER A 486 7.26 -37.64 -8.94
CA SER A 486 8.63 -37.36 -8.49
C SER A 486 9.04 -38.19 -7.25
N ARG A 487 8.08 -38.71 -6.49
CA ARG A 487 8.33 -39.67 -5.39
C ARG A 487 8.65 -41.08 -5.89
N ALA A 488 8.33 -41.42 -7.13
CA ALA A 488 8.59 -42.74 -7.69
C ALA A 488 10.03 -42.92 -8.23
N VAL A 489 10.74 -41.83 -8.51
CA VAL A 489 12.09 -41.89 -9.13
C VAL A 489 13.22 -41.83 -8.08
N SER A 490 12.96 -41.34 -6.86
CA SER A 490 13.98 -41.22 -5.81
C SER A 490 14.17 -42.49 -4.94
N CYS A 491 13.31 -43.51 -5.10
CA CYS A 491 13.49 -44.81 -4.43
C CYS A 491 14.23 -45.87 -5.27
N ALA A 492 14.62 -45.56 -6.52
CA ALA A 492 15.26 -46.53 -7.43
C ALA A 492 16.80 -46.56 -7.34
N HIS A 493 17.43 -45.70 -6.53
CA HIS A 493 18.89 -45.61 -6.42
C HIS A 493 19.48 -45.91 -5.03
N ALA A 494 18.74 -46.60 -4.17
CA ALA A 494 19.27 -47.09 -2.90
C ALA A 494 18.74 -48.50 -2.56
N CYS A 495 19.33 -49.53 -3.19
CA CYS A 495 19.41 -50.85 -2.55
C CYS A 495 20.67 -51.60 -3.01
N PRO A 496 21.56 -52.00 -2.10
CA PRO A 496 22.77 -52.76 -2.42
C PRO A 496 22.43 -54.24 -2.64
N MET A 497 23.25 -54.87 -3.47
CA MET A 497 23.31 -56.31 -3.70
C MET A 497 23.31 -57.11 -2.38
N ALA A 498 22.28 -57.92 -2.16
CA ALA A 498 22.34 -59.10 -1.29
C ALA A 498 21.31 -60.13 -1.79
N GLY A 499 21.81 -61.32 -2.10
CA GLY A 499 21.01 -62.44 -2.58
C GLY A 499 20.06 -62.99 -1.52
N GLY A 500 18.98 -63.62 -2.00
CA GLY A 500 18.03 -64.35 -1.16
C GLY A 500 16.64 -64.29 -1.75
N GLY A 501 16.23 -65.35 -2.45
CA GLY A 501 14.91 -65.46 -3.05
C GLY A 501 13.80 -65.48 -1.99
N CYS A 502 12.64 -64.91 -2.31
CA CYS A 502 11.39 -65.41 -1.77
C CYS A 502 10.18 -65.03 -2.63
N LYS A 503 9.24 -65.98 -2.64
CA LYS A 503 8.05 -66.13 -3.48
C LYS A 503 7.07 -64.96 -3.44
N LEU A 504 6.44 -64.71 -4.60
CA LEU A 504 5.14 -64.07 -4.73
C LEU A 504 4.11 -64.71 -3.78
N ARG A 505 3.33 -63.87 -3.10
CA ARG A 505 1.98 -64.23 -2.64
C ARG A 505 1.04 -63.06 -2.88
N SER A 506 0.09 -63.29 -3.77
CA SER A 506 -1.12 -62.49 -3.99
C SER A 506 -2.01 -62.47 -2.75
N GLY A 507 -2.66 -61.34 -2.46
CA GLY A 507 -3.83 -61.33 -1.58
C GLY A 507 -4.17 -59.97 -1.00
N THR A 508 -5.32 -59.45 -1.48
CA THR A 508 -6.23 -58.40 -0.94
C THR A 508 -5.72 -56.98 -0.81
#